data_AF-A0A6B3CE22-F1
#
_entry.id   AF-A0A6B3CE22-F1
#
_cell.length_a   1.000
_cell.length_b   1.000
_cell.length_c   1.000
_cell.angle_alpha   90.00
_cell.angle_beta   90.00
_cell.angle_gamma   90.00
#
_symmetry.space_group_name_H-M   'P 1'
#
loop_
_entity.id
_entity.type
_entity.pdbx_description
1 polymer ?
#
loop_
_entity_poly.entity_id
_entity_poly.type
_entity_poly.pdbx_seq_one_letter_code
_entity_poly.pdbx_strand_id
1 'polypeptide(L)'
;ALLAALAIGGGGFEDELMERIRTGDVAVDLYRPVDLQLWWLAADVGRALFQLLGRGVVPFVFGSLFFPVALPREVSVWAAFLVAVVLAMLVGFALRYLVALSAFWLLDGTGVTQMAWLAGLFCSGMLLPLNVFPGALGEVVRA
;
A
#
# COMPACT_ATOMS: atom_id res chain seq x y z
N ALA A 1 5.80 9.08 7.14
CA ALA A 1 6.70 8.12 6.48
C ALA A 1 5.96 6.88 5.97
N LEU A 2 5.37 6.07 6.86
CA LEU A 2 4.72 4.80 6.49
C LEU A 2 3.56 4.95 5.50
N LEU A 3 2.76 6.02 5.61
CA LEU A 3 1.70 6.30 4.62
C LEU A 3 2.22 6.36 3.17
N ALA A 4 3.38 7.00 2.97
CA ALA A 4 4.00 7.13 1.65
C ALA A 4 4.68 5.84 1.20
N ALA A 5 5.33 5.12 2.13
CA ALA A 5 5.93 3.82 1.84
C ALA A 5 4.87 2.81 1.39
N LEU A 6 3.77 2.73 2.14
CA LEU A 6 2.65 1.83 1.87
C LEU A 6 1.70 2.32 0.76
N ALA A 7 2.02 3.46 0.12
CA ALA A 7 1.21 4.03 -0.97
C ALA A 7 -0.28 4.21 -0.62
N ILE A 8 -0.58 4.59 0.63
CA ILE A 8 -1.97 4.79 1.07
C ILE A 8 -2.63 5.97 0.32
N GLY A 9 -1.82 6.92 -0.17
CA GLY A 9 -2.27 8.02 -1.04
C GLY A 9 -2.17 7.72 -2.55
N GLY A 10 -1.92 6.47 -2.95
CA GLY A 10 -1.69 6.08 -4.34
C GLY A 10 -0.23 5.71 -4.61
N GLY A 11 -0.03 4.61 -5.34
CA GLY A 11 1.30 4.07 -5.68
C GLY A 11 1.74 4.36 -7.11
N GLY A 12 0.82 4.82 -7.96
CA GLY A 12 1.02 5.11 -9.39
C GLY A 12 1.09 3.86 -10.27
N PHE A 13 1.57 2.73 -9.75
CA PHE A 13 1.68 1.49 -10.53
C PHE A 13 0.31 0.98 -11.02
N GLU A 14 -0.72 1.13 -10.18
CA GLU A 14 -2.08 0.66 -10.49
C GLU A 14 -2.64 1.41 -11.70
N ASP A 15 -2.46 2.73 -11.75
CA ASP A 15 -2.86 3.58 -12.87
C ASP A 15 -2.10 3.24 -14.15
N GLU A 16 -0.78 3.00 -14.05
CA GLU A 16 0.03 2.60 -15.21
C GLU A 16 -0.40 1.23 -15.76
N LEU A 17 -0.66 0.26 -14.87
CA LEU A 17 -1.13 -1.07 -15.28
C LEU A 17 -2.53 -0.98 -15.92
N MET A 18 -3.44 -0.19 -15.33
CA MET A 18 -4.78 0.03 -15.89
C MET A 18 -4.72 0.68 -17.28
N GLU A 19 -3.84 1.66 -17.50
CA GLU A 19 -3.70 2.29 -18.81
C GLU A 19 -3.10 1.31 -19.84
N ARG A 20 -2.11 0.50 -19.47
CA ARG A 20 -1.56 -0.56 -20.36
C ARG A 20 -2.59 -1.62 -20.74
N ILE A 21 -3.51 -1.94 -19.82
CA ILE A 21 -4.65 -2.83 -20.11
C ILE A 21 -5.57 -2.18 -21.15
N ARG A 22 -5.87 -0.89 -20.96
CA ARG A 22 -6.73 -0.12 -21.84
C ARG A 22 -6.13 0.11 -23.24
N THR A 23 -4.82 0.35 -23.35
CA THR A 23 -4.12 0.50 -24.65
C THR A 23 -3.84 -0.83 -25.33
N GLY A 24 -3.88 -1.94 -24.59
CA GLY A 24 -3.53 -3.27 -25.07
C GLY A 24 -2.03 -3.59 -25.00
N ASP A 25 -1.20 -2.64 -24.54
CA ASP A 25 0.24 -2.86 -24.34
C ASP A 25 0.54 -3.97 -23.33
N VAL A 26 -0.41 -4.27 -22.45
CA VAL A 26 -0.34 -5.41 -21.51
C VAL A 26 -0.09 -6.74 -22.24
N ALA A 27 -0.52 -6.89 -23.50
CA ALA A 27 -0.24 -8.08 -24.29
C ALA A 27 1.27 -8.29 -24.50
N VAL A 28 2.02 -7.20 -24.75
CA VAL A 28 3.47 -7.25 -24.91
C VAL A 28 4.15 -7.63 -23.59
N ASP A 29 3.64 -7.09 -22.47
CA ASP A 29 4.16 -7.42 -21.14
C ASP A 29 3.93 -8.91 -20.80
N LEU A 30 2.78 -9.47 -21.19
CA LEU A 30 2.45 -10.90 -21.05
C LEU A 30 3.27 -11.83 -21.96
N TYR A 31 3.75 -11.33 -23.11
CA TYR A 31 4.63 -12.11 -24.00
C TYR A 31 6.04 -12.31 -23.42
N ARG A 32 6.46 -11.49 -22.47
CA ARG A 32 7.78 -11.67 -21.83
C ARG A 32 7.73 -12.88 -20.91
N PRO A 33 8.79 -13.71 -20.86
CA PRO A 33 8.85 -14.90 -20.00
C PRO A 33 9.15 -14.53 -18.54
N VAL A 34 8.42 -13.56 -18.00
CA VAL A 34 8.51 -13.10 -16.62
C VAL A 34 7.12 -13.03 -16.03
N ASP A 35 7.00 -13.37 -14.74
CA ASP A 35 5.72 -13.24 -14.05
C ASP A 35 5.35 -11.76 -13.91
N LEU A 36 4.19 -11.39 -14.49
CA LEU A 36 3.73 -10.00 -14.52
C LEU A 36 3.53 -9.43 -13.11
N GLN A 37 2.97 -10.24 -12.21
CA GLN A 37 2.69 -9.82 -10.84
C GLN A 37 3.99 -9.57 -10.07
N LEU A 38 4.97 -10.46 -10.20
CA LEU A 38 6.27 -10.34 -9.55
C LEU A 38 7.05 -9.13 -10.09
N TRP A 39 6.95 -8.85 -11.39
CA TRP A 39 7.57 -7.69 -12.01
C TRP A 39 7.04 -6.37 -11.42
N TRP A 40 5.71 -6.22 -11.32
CA TRP A 40 5.09 -5.05 -10.69
C TRP A 40 5.34 -4.99 -9.19
N LEU A 41 5.35 -6.13 -8.51
CA LEU A 41 5.67 -6.21 -7.09
C LEU A 41 7.10 -5.71 -6.84
N ALA A 42 8.08 -6.12 -7.65
CA ALA A 42 9.47 -5.67 -7.51
C ALA A 42 9.58 -4.15 -7.68
N ALA A 43 8.85 -3.57 -8.63
CA ALA A 43 8.80 -2.12 -8.83
C ALA A 43 8.17 -1.37 -7.64
N ASP A 44 7.01 -1.83 -7.15
CA ASP A 44 6.37 -1.25 -5.96
C ASP A 44 7.24 -1.41 -4.72
N VAL A 45 8.01 -2.51 -4.64
CA VAL A 45 8.97 -2.75 -3.57
C VAL A 45 10.13 -1.78 -3.59
N GLY A 46 10.73 -1.54 -4.74
CA GLY A 46 11.77 -0.53 -4.91
C GLY A 46 11.28 0.86 -4.50
N ARG A 47 10.09 1.25 -4.96
CA ARG A 47 9.44 2.53 -4.61
C ARG A 47 9.22 2.64 -3.10
N ALA A 48 8.62 1.64 -2.48
CA ALA A 48 8.30 1.65 -1.05
C ALA A 48 9.57 1.68 -0.19
N LEU A 49 10.61 0.92 -0.55
CA LEU A 49 11.89 0.95 0.15
C LEU A 49 12.56 2.32 0.06
N PHE A 50 12.56 2.94 -1.13
CA PHE A 50 13.09 4.29 -1.30
C PHE A 50 12.34 5.31 -0.43
N GLN A 51 11.00 5.26 -0.40
CA GLN A 51 10.18 6.14 0.43
C GLN A 51 10.43 5.90 1.92
N LEU A 52 10.56 4.63 2.34
CA LEU A 52 10.79 4.26 3.73
C LEU A 52 12.16 4.71 4.22
N LEU A 53 13.21 4.54 3.41
CA LEU A 53 14.56 5.00 3.76
C LEU A 53 14.63 6.53 3.74
N GLY A 54 14.23 7.15 2.63
CA GLY A 54 14.39 8.59 2.41
C GLY A 54 13.47 9.46 3.28
N ARG A 55 12.23 9.02 3.53
CA ARG A 55 11.24 9.81 4.28
C ARG A 55 10.89 9.23 5.65
N GLY A 56 11.37 8.02 5.95
CA GLY A 56 11.21 7.37 7.25
C GLY A 56 12.50 7.34 8.03
N VAL A 57 13.45 6.51 7.61
CA VAL A 57 14.68 6.25 8.37
C VAL A 57 15.54 7.49 8.52
N VAL A 58 15.84 8.20 7.42
CA VAL A 58 16.74 9.36 7.47
C VAL A 58 16.17 10.46 8.39
N PRO A 59 14.93 10.97 8.20
CA PRO A 59 14.38 11.99 9.11
C PRO A 59 14.23 11.50 10.55
N PHE A 60 13.91 10.22 10.76
CA PHE A 60 13.79 9.64 12.10
C PHE A 60 15.13 9.62 12.84
N VAL A 61 16.21 9.21 12.16
CA VAL A 61 17.57 9.19 12.73
C VAL A 61 18.03 10.60 13.06
N PHE A 62 17.80 11.57 12.16
CA PHE A 62 18.11 12.96 12.49
C PHE A 62 17.26 13.48 13.65
N GLY A 63 15.96 13.21 13.67
CA GLY A 63 15.07 13.62 14.75
C GLY A 63 15.43 13.02 16.11
N SER A 64 15.89 11.77 16.15
CA SER A 64 16.27 11.09 17.40
C SER A 64 17.55 11.64 18.04
N LEU A 65 18.38 12.38 17.29
CA LEU A 65 19.54 13.07 17.83
C LEU A 65 19.17 14.34 18.62
N PHE A 66 18.06 14.99 18.25
CA PHE A 66 17.64 16.27 18.85
C PHE A 66 16.50 16.12 19.86
N PHE A 67 15.70 15.05 19.77
CA PHE A 67 14.54 14.83 20.62
C PHE A 67 14.63 13.50 21.37
N PRO A 68 14.19 13.44 22.64
CA PRO A 68 14.11 12.18 23.37
C PRO A 68 13.06 11.27 22.71
N VAL A 69 13.52 10.18 22.10
CA VAL A 69 12.64 9.17 21.48
C VAL A 69 12.55 7.95 22.38
N ALA A 70 11.32 7.53 22.69
CA ALA A 70 11.06 6.27 23.36
C ALA A 70 11.21 5.10 22.37
N LEU A 71 12.46 4.63 22.18
CA LEU A 71 12.72 3.45 21.36
C LEU A 71 12.46 2.17 22.15
N PRO A 72 11.86 1.13 21.54
CA PRO A 72 11.78 -0.19 22.14
C PRO A 72 13.19 -0.70 22.44
N ARG A 73 13.42 -1.16 23.68
CA ARG A 73 14.69 -1.77 24.09
C ARG A 73 14.84 -3.21 23.61
N GLU A 74 13.71 -3.84 23.27
CA GLU A 74 13.65 -5.24 22.90
C GLU A 74 13.78 -5.42 21.38
N VAL A 75 14.67 -6.31 20.95
CA VAL A 75 14.91 -6.64 19.54
C VAL A 75 13.69 -7.33 18.91
N SER A 76 12.92 -8.08 19.70
CA SER A 76 11.68 -8.74 19.27
C SER A 76 10.65 -7.76 18.71
N VAL A 77 10.52 -6.58 19.32
CA VAL A 77 9.56 -5.54 18.89
C VAL A 77 9.96 -4.96 17.53
N TRP A 78 11.27 -4.77 17.30
CA TRP A 78 11.79 -4.33 16.00
C TRP A 78 11.57 -5.37 14.91
N ALA A 79 11.77 -6.65 15.22
CA ALA A 79 11.50 -7.73 14.29
C ALA A 79 10.01 -7.81 13.92
N ALA A 80 9.12 -7.74 14.92
CA ALA A 80 7.67 -7.72 14.71
C ALA A 80 7.23 -6.52 13.88
N PHE A 81 7.79 -5.33 14.14
CA PHE A 81 7.53 -4.14 13.35
C PHE A 81 7.94 -4.32 11.87
N LEU A 82 9.13 -4.86 11.63
CA LEU A 82 9.62 -5.08 10.26
C LEU A 82 8.74 -6.09 9.51
N VAL A 83 8.35 -7.19 10.17
CA VAL A 83 7.41 -8.17 9.61
C VAL A 83 6.07 -7.52 9.28
N ALA A 84 5.51 -6.71 10.20
CA ALA A 84 4.25 -6.01 9.98
C ALA A 84 4.33 -5.05 8.78
N VAL A 85 5.44 -4.32 8.61
CA VAL A 85 5.64 -3.43 7.46
C VAL A 85 5.69 -4.21 6.15
N VAL A 86 6.42 -5.33 6.11
CA VAL A 86 6.50 -6.19 4.92
C VAL A 86 5.13 -6.77 4.56
N LEU A 87 4.39 -7.27 5.55
CA LEU A 87 3.04 -7.78 5.33
C LEU A 87 2.08 -6.70 4.84
N ALA A 88 2.10 -5.52 5.47
CA ALA A 88 1.27 -4.38 5.04
C ALA A 88 1.57 -3.98 3.60
N MET A 89 2.83 -4.06 3.19
CA MET A 89 3.26 -3.74 1.84
C MET A 89 2.82 -4.78 0.80
N LEU A 90 2.95 -6.07 1.13
CA LEU A 90 2.48 -7.16 0.28
C LEU A 90 0.96 -7.15 0.12
N VAL A 91 0.22 -7.02 1.22
CA VAL A 91 -1.25 -6.96 1.21
C VAL A 91 -1.72 -5.71 0.49
N GLY A 92 -1.12 -4.55 0.78
CA GLY A 92 -1.45 -3.30 0.11
C GLY A 92 -1.18 -3.36 -1.40
N PHE A 93 -0.07 -3.99 -1.82
CA PHE A 93 0.18 -4.27 -3.24
C PHE A 93 -0.88 -5.19 -3.84
N ALA A 94 -1.19 -6.32 -3.18
CA ALA A 94 -2.15 -7.29 -3.69
C ALA A 94 -3.54 -6.68 -3.89
N LEU A 95 -4.02 -5.86 -2.95
CA LEU A 95 -5.31 -5.16 -3.07
C LEU A 95 -5.32 -4.19 -4.26
N ARG A 96 -4.29 -3.36 -4.39
CA ARG A 96 -4.13 -2.42 -5.52
C ARG A 96 -4.01 -3.15 -6.86
N TYR A 97 -3.32 -4.29 -6.88
CA TYR A 97 -3.18 -5.13 -8.06
C TYR A 97 -4.53 -5.74 -8.49
N LEU A 98 -5.34 -6.23 -7.54
CA LEU A 98 -6.69 -6.72 -7.81
C LEU A 98 -7.60 -5.61 -8.36
N VAL A 99 -7.49 -4.39 -7.82
CA VAL A 99 -8.19 -3.22 -8.36
C VAL A 99 -7.77 -2.94 -9.80
N ALA A 100 -6.46 -2.94 -10.08
CA ALA A 100 -5.96 -2.73 -11.44
C ALA A 100 -6.43 -3.82 -12.43
N LEU A 101 -6.49 -5.08 -12.00
CA LEU A 101 -7.00 -6.17 -12.83
C LEU A 101 -8.48 -6.00 -13.20
N SER A 102 -9.28 -5.31 -12.38
CA SER A 102 -10.69 -5.07 -12.73
C SER A 102 -10.86 -4.27 -14.04
N ALA A 103 -9.84 -3.51 -14.46
CA ALA A 103 -9.83 -2.77 -15.72
C ALA A 103 -9.94 -3.68 -16.96
N PHE A 104 -9.56 -4.96 -16.87
CA PHE A 104 -9.77 -5.92 -17.98
C PHE A 104 -11.26 -6.09 -18.33
N TRP A 105 -12.17 -5.87 -17.38
CA TRP A 105 -13.62 -6.01 -17.60
C TRP A 105 -14.31 -4.66 -17.77
N LEU A 106 -13.92 -3.65 -17.00
CA LEU A 106 -14.63 -2.37 -16.96
C LEU A 106 -14.13 -1.35 -18.01
N LEU A 107 -12.96 -1.56 -18.62
CA LEU A 107 -12.24 -0.62 -19.52
C LEU A 107 -11.89 0.75 -18.88
N ASP A 108 -12.60 1.17 -17.84
CA ASP A 108 -12.29 2.32 -16.98
C ASP A 108 -12.17 1.87 -15.52
N GLY A 109 -10.94 1.86 -15.01
CA GLY A 109 -10.62 1.47 -13.64
C GLY A 109 -10.74 2.60 -12.61
N THR A 110 -10.95 3.84 -13.06
CA THR A 110 -10.94 5.03 -12.19
C THR A 110 -11.96 4.92 -11.06
N GLY A 111 -13.18 4.46 -11.37
CA GLY A 111 -14.25 4.29 -10.38
C GLY A 111 -13.91 3.25 -9.32
N VAL A 112 -13.26 2.14 -9.70
CA VAL A 112 -12.88 1.07 -8.77
C VAL A 112 -11.77 1.54 -7.84
N THR A 113 -10.79 2.27 -8.36
CA THR A 113 -9.72 2.87 -7.55
C THR A 113 -10.27 3.86 -6.52
N GLN A 114 -11.22 4.70 -6.91
CA GLN A 114 -11.88 5.64 -5.98
C GLN A 114 -12.67 4.91 -4.89
N MET A 115 -13.41 3.85 -5.24
CA MET A 115 -14.13 3.03 -4.26
C MET A 115 -13.18 2.35 -3.27
N ALA A 116 -12.11 1.75 -3.76
CA ALA A 116 -11.10 1.10 -2.93
C ALA A 116 -10.42 2.10 -1.98
N TRP A 117 -10.12 3.30 -2.47
CA TRP A 117 -9.53 4.37 -1.67
C TRP A 117 -10.49 4.83 -0.55
N LEU A 118 -11.76 5.08 -0.88
CA LEU A 118 -12.78 5.46 0.10
C LEU A 118 -13.00 4.39 1.16
N ALA A 119 -13.08 3.12 0.75
CA ALA A 119 -13.20 1.99 1.66
C ALA A 119 -11.99 1.90 2.60
N GLY A 120 -10.78 2.07 2.07
CA GLY A 120 -9.55 2.11 2.86
C GLY A 120 -9.55 3.26 3.87
N LEU A 121 -9.94 4.47 3.45
CA LEU A 121 -10.00 5.64 4.33
C LEU A 121 -10.98 5.43 5.50
N PHE A 122 -12.15 4.87 5.20
CA PHE A 122 -13.20 4.58 6.17
C PHE A 122 -12.77 3.50 7.18
N CYS A 123 -12.26 2.38 6.69
CA CYS A 123 -11.85 1.24 7.53
C CYS A 123 -10.53 1.49 8.30
N SER A 124 -9.72 2.48 7.89
CA SER A 124 -8.44 2.79 8.56
C SER A 124 -8.60 3.46 9.93
N GLY A 125 -9.79 3.97 10.26
CA GLY A 125 -10.00 4.81 11.44
C GLY A 125 -9.48 6.25 11.33
N MET A 126 -8.96 6.65 10.16
CA MET A 126 -8.50 8.04 9.93
C MET A 126 -9.64 9.06 9.83
N LEU A 127 -10.79 8.67 9.26
CA LEU A 127 -11.96 9.56 9.15
C LEU A 127 -12.80 9.58 10.43
N LEU A 128 -13.07 8.41 11.00
CA LEU A 128 -13.81 8.25 12.25
C LEU A 128 -13.09 7.21 13.11
N PRO A 129 -12.81 7.51 14.39
CA PRO A 129 -12.24 6.54 15.31
C PRO A 129 -13.03 5.23 15.33
N LEU A 130 -12.35 4.09 15.19
CA LEU A 130 -12.99 2.78 15.07
C LEU A 130 -13.87 2.42 16.28
N ASN A 131 -13.58 2.99 17.45
CA ASN A 131 -14.34 2.84 18.69
C ASN A 131 -15.70 3.55 18.68
N VAL A 132 -15.97 4.45 17.73
CA VAL A 132 -17.25 5.19 17.63
C VAL A 132 -18.22 4.53 16.65
N PHE A 133 -17.77 3.61 15.80
CA PHE A 133 -18.65 2.92 14.84
C PHE A 133 -19.78 2.12 15.54
N PRO A 134 -21.05 2.47 15.32
CA PRO A 134 -22.18 1.75 15.91
C PRO A 134 -22.63 0.57 15.03
N GLY A 135 -23.16 -0.48 15.68
CA GLY A 135 -23.82 -1.61 15.02
C GLY A 135 -22.88 -2.58 14.30
N ALA A 136 -23.44 -3.37 13.37
CA ALA A 136 -22.75 -4.47 12.69
C ALA A 136 -21.52 -4.04 11.87
N LEU A 137 -21.52 -2.81 11.33
CA LEU A 137 -20.34 -2.27 10.63
C LEU A 137 -19.14 -2.09 11.58
N GLY A 138 -19.40 -1.70 12.83
CA GLY A 138 -18.35 -1.58 13.84
C GLY A 138 -17.76 -2.93 14.25
N GLU A 139 -18.57 -4.00 14.25
CA GLU A 139 -18.08 -5.36 14.55
C GLU A 139 -17.13 -5.85 13.45
N VAL A 140 -17.50 -5.65 12.17
CA VAL A 140 -16.67 -6.09 11.03
C VAL A 140 -15.36 -5.32 10.96
N VAL A 141 -15.36 -4.02 11.23
CA VAL A 141 -14.15 -3.18 11.11
C VAL A 141 -13.21 -3.36 12.32
N ARG A 142 -13.70 -3.86 13.46
CA ARG A 142 -12.87 -4.10 14.67
C ARG A 142 -12.33 -5.52 14.79
N ALA A 143 -12.88 -6.48 14.06
CA ALA A 143 -12.47 -7.88 14.05
C ALA A 143 -11.13 -8.08 13.33
#